data_AF-A0A3D2UAA1-F1
#
_entry.id   AF-A0A3D2UAA1-F1
#
_cell.length_a   1.000
_cell.length_b   1.000
_cell.length_c   1.000
_cell.angle_alpha   90.00
_cell.angle_beta   90.00
_cell.angle_gamma   90.00
#
_symmetry.space_group_name_H-M   'P 1'
#
loop_
_entity.id
_entity.type
_entity.pdbx_description
1 polymer ?
#
loop_
_entity_poly.entity_id
_entity_poly.type
_entity_poly.pdbx_seq_one_letter_code
_entity_poly.pdbx_strand_id
1 'polypeptide(L)' 'ILVNNAAVFVMRGIDASDDEWRRSLDVNVLGAARVARAVVPVMQAAGRGAIVNLGSISSFLAQP' A
#
# COMPACT_ATOMS: atom_id res chain seq x y z
N ILE A 1 9.61 -9.34 -10.43
CA ILE A 1 9.64 -8.18 -9.51
C ILE A 1 8.20 -7.70 -9.37
N LEU A 2 7.77 -7.38 -8.16
CA LEU A 2 6.48 -6.74 -7.89
C LEU A 2 6.74 -5.31 -7.43
N VAL A 3 6.00 -4.35 -7.99
CA VAL A 3 6.02 -2.95 -7.57
C VAL A 3 4.62 -2.56 -7.12
N ASN A 4 4.45 -2.33 -5.81
CA ASN A 4 3.21 -1.85 -5.22
C ASN A 4 3.21 -0.31 -5.26
N ASN A 5 2.62 0.25 -6.33
CA ASN A 5 2.51 1.69 -6.56
C ASN A 5 1.06 2.21 -6.42
N ALA A 6 0.05 1.34 -6.45
CA ALA A 6 -1.33 1.77 -6.31
C ALA A 6 -1.56 2.40 -4.94
N ALA A 7 -2.03 3.65 -4.92
CA ALA A 7 -2.33 4.38 -3.71
C ALA A 7 -3.53 5.31 -3.91
N VAL A 8 -4.25 5.59 -2.84
CA VAL A 8 -5.26 6.66 -2.75
C VAL A 8 -4.94 7.56 -1.57
N PHE A 9 -5.27 8.85 -1.69
CA PHE A 9 -5.01 9.84 -0.65
C PHE A 9 -6.32 10.48 -0.17
N VAL A 10 -6.37 10.80 1.12
CA VAL A 10 -7.50 11.49 1.75
C VAL A 10 -7.09 12.94 2.04
N MET A 11 -7.53 13.90 1.21
CA MET A 11 -7.23 15.33 1.37
C MET A 11 -8.36 16.07 2.11
N ARG A 12 -8.76 15.56 3.29
CA ARG A 12 -9.86 16.16 4.06
C ARG A 12 -9.55 16.33 5.55
N GLY A 13 -8.33 16.00 5.98
CA GLY A 13 -7.91 16.14 7.38
C GLY A 13 -8.91 15.50 8.34
N ILE A 14 -9.36 16.29 9.32
CA ILE A 14 -10.34 15.85 10.33
C ILE A 14 -11.77 15.69 9.79
N ASP A 15 -12.10 16.27 8.63
CA ASP A 15 -13.43 16.20 8.02
C ASP A 15 -13.61 14.93 7.18
N ALA A 16 -12.57 14.10 7.09
CA ALA A 16 -12.63 12.81 6.43
C ALA A 16 -13.56 11.85 7.18
N SER A 17 -14.44 11.21 6.43
CA SER A 17 -15.28 10.13 6.95
C SER A 17 -14.46 8.87 7.24
N ASP A 18 -14.97 8.02 8.13
CA ASP A 18 -14.39 6.70 8.37
C ASP A 18 -14.26 5.87 7.09
N ASP A 19 -15.22 5.99 6.16
CA ASP A 19 -15.21 5.20 4.93
C ASP A 19 -14.11 5.65 3.96
N GLU A 20 -13.80 6.95 3.91
CA GLU A 20 -12.64 7.46 3.18
C GLU A 20 -11.33 6.91 3.76
N TRP A 21 -11.22 6.86 5.10
CA TRP A 21 -10.07 6.25 5.77
C TRP A 21 -9.98 4.74 5.55
N ARG A 22 -11.10 4.02 5.63
CA ARG A 22 -11.16 2.57 5.35
C ARG A 22 -10.71 2.28 3.93
N ARG A 23 -11.19 3.05 2.94
CA ARG A 23 -10.75 2.93 1.55
C ARG A 23 -9.24 3.16 1.40
N SER A 24 -8.70 4.18 2.07
CA SER A 24 -7.26 4.47 2.07
C SER A 24 -6.43 3.31 2.60
N LEU A 25 -6.81 2.77 3.77
CA LEU A 25 -6.13 1.62 4.36
C LEU A 25 -6.29 0.35 3.51
N ASP A 26 -7.47 0.14 2.92
CA ASP A 26 -7.73 -1.03 2.09
C ASP A 26 -6.88 -1.04 0.81
N VAL A 27 -6.67 0.11 0.17
CA VAL A 27 -5.81 0.21 -1.02
C VAL A 27 -4.33 0.20 -0.61
N ASN A 28 -3.92 1.11 0.28
CA ASN A 28 -2.51 1.43 0.51
C ASN A 28 -1.80 0.37 1.36
N VAL A 29 -2.51 -0.29 2.27
CA VAL A 29 -1.93 -1.27 3.20
C VAL A 29 -2.36 -2.68 2.82
N LEU A 30 -3.67 -2.95 2.85
CA LEU A 30 -4.18 -4.30 2.59
C LEU A 30 -4.01 -4.71 1.13
N GLY A 31 -4.19 -3.78 0.19
CA GLY A 31 -3.98 -4.01 -1.24
C GLY A 31 -2.56 -4.47 -1.53
N ALA A 32 -1.56 -3.73 -1.06
CA ALA A 32 -0.15 -4.10 -1.19
C ALA A 32 0.16 -5.48 -0.60
N ALA A 33 -0.37 -5.79 0.60
CA ALA A 33 -0.21 -7.09 1.23
C ALA A 33 -0.89 -8.23 0.45
N ARG A 34 -2.08 -8.01 -0.11
CA ARG A 34 -2.81 -9.00 -0.92
C ARG A 34 -2.05 -9.33 -2.21
N VAL A 35 -1.53 -8.32 -2.91
CA VAL A 35 -0.74 -8.54 -4.13
C VAL A 35 0.59 -9.22 -3.81
N ALA A 36 1.26 -8.82 -2.73
CA ALA A 36 2.45 -9.52 -2.25
C ALA A 36 2.17 -11.02 -1.99
N ARG A 37 1.09 -11.32 -1.24
CA ARG A 37 0.68 -12.71 -0.97
C ARG A 37 0.42 -13.52 -2.24
N ALA A 38 -0.17 -12.90 -3.27
CA ALA A 38 -0.43 -13.57 -4.53
C ALA A 38 0.85 -13.89 -5.33
N VAL A 39 1.88 -13.04 -5.23
CA VAL A 39 3.11 -13.16 -6.04
C VAL A 39 4.21 -13.97 -5.33
N VAL A 40 4.22 -14.02 -4.00
CA VAL A 40 5.22 -14.75 -3.21
C VAL A 40 5.40 -16.21 -3.64
N PRO A 41 4.35 -17.03 -3.89
CA PRO A 41 4.53 -18.41 -4.33
C PRO A 41 5.30 -18.53 -5.65
N VAL A 42 5.05 -17.61 -6.60
CA VAL A 42 5.75 -17.58 -7.90
C VAL A 42 7.23 -17.22 -7.71
N MET A 43 7.53 -16.24 -6.85
CA MET A 43 8.92 -15.86 -6.52
C MET A 43 9.67 -16.98 -5.80
N GLN A 44 9.01 -17.70 -4.90
CA GLN A 44 9.58 -18.86 -4.21
C GLN A 44 9.89 -19.99 -5.18
N ALA A 45 8.96 -20.34 -6.08
CA ALA A 45 9.19 -21.35 -7.12
C ALA A 45 10.35 -20.97 -8.07
N ALA A 46 10.52 -19.68 -8.34
CA ALA A 46 11.62 -19.17 -9.15
C ALA A 46 12.97 -19.08 -8.41
N GLY A 47 13.00 -19.31 -7.08
CA GLY A 47 14.17 -19.14 -6.22
C GLY A 47 14.68 -17.69 -6.13
N ARG A 48 13.91 -16.71 -6.65
CA ARG A 48 14.29 -15.30 -6.70
C ARG A 48 13.06 -14.40 -6.80
N GLY A 49 13.18 -13.20 -6.26
CA GLY A 49 12.14 -12.18 -6.35
C GLY A 49 12.50 -10.93 -5.55
N ALA A 50 11.83 -9.84 -5.88
CA ALA A 50 11.91 -8.59 -5.14
C ALA A 50 10.52 -7.93 -5.16
N ILE A 51 10.11 -7.41 -4.02
CA ILE A 51 8.90 -6.60 -3.84
C ILE A 51 9.35 -5.20 -3.45
N VAL A 52 8.89 -4.20 -4.19
CA VAL A 52 9.14 -2.77 -3.92
C VAL A 52 7.82 -2.11 -3.57
N ASN A 53 7.72 -1.54 -2.38
CA ASN A 53 6.56 -0.76 -1.94
C ASN A 53 6.92 0.72 -2.02
N LEU A 54 6.09 1.51 -2.70
CA LEU A 54 6.27 2.97 -2.75
C LEU A 54 5.77 3.57 -1.43
N GLY A 55 6.68 4.19 -0.69
CA GLY A 55 6.37 4.92 0.54
C GLY A 55 6.22 6.42 0.30
N SER A 56 5.92 7.16 1.37
CA SER A 56 5.88 8.62 1.38
C SER A 56 6.60 9.16 2.61
N ILE A 57 7.12 10.39 2.54
CA ILE A 57 7.57 11.14 3.74
C ILE A 57 6.45 11.27 4.77
N SER A 58 5.18 11.26 4.31
CA SER A 58 4.00 11.33 5.15
C SER A 58 3.85 10.12 6.10
N SER A 59 4.63 9.05 5.90
CA SER A 59 4.71 7.93 6.85
C SER A 59 5.49 8.27 8.12
N PHE A 60 6.31 9.32 8.09
CA PHE A 60 7.11 9.78 9.22
C PHE A 60 6.63 11.13 9.78
N LEU A 61 6.07 11.97 8.92
CA LEU A 61 5.70 13.34 9.25
C LEU A 61 4.30 13.65 8.74
N ALA A 62 3.37 13.96 9.64
CA ALA A 62 2.06 14.45 9.24
C ALA A 62 2.19 15.81 8.54
N GLN A 63 1.41 15.99 7.47
CA GLN A 63 1.30 17.29 6.79
C GLN A 63 0.13 18.07 7.42
N PRO A 64 0.26 19.40 7.55
CA PRO A 64 -0.78 20.25 8.12
C PRO A 64 -2.07 20.25 7.31
#